data_AF-A0A174A4E3-F1
#
_entry.id   AF-A0A174A4E3-F1
#
_cell.length_a   1.000
_cell.length_b   1.000
_cell.length_c   1.000
_cell.angle_alpha   90.00
_cell.angle_beta   90.00
_cell.angle_gamma   90.00
#
_symmetry.space_group_name_H-M   'P 1'
#
loop_
_entity.id
_entity.type
_entity.pdbx_description
1 polymer ?
#
loop_
_entity_poly.entity_id
_entity_poly.type
_entity_poly.pdbx_seq_one_letter_code
_entity_poly.pdbx_strand_id
1 'polypeptide(L)'
;MIMKKKVLIICGITAMLLAGCTKSNIVTGGPAEPVFETQEGIVLDWGQIGDDLDEEYLNNEDYPKAVSINYSVDPDKKTIDLTLMMNAGATPEEAVAFANAVVRTINDEAAVQDFSIETSTEDSYGGFFQDYTLNLIVMPDGMMTDKSVWLVNMTIPAGSNEAIVPVEGAKVMEPTSAEEDMGEEVEDSGEESQE
;
A
#
# COMPACT_ATOMS: atom_id res chain seq x y z
N MET A 1 -8.59 85.86 30.51
CA MET A 1 -9.37 86.05 31.75
C MET A 1 -10.50 85.02 31.76
N ILE A 2 -10.48 84.17 32.79
CA ILE A 2 -11.56 83.32 33.34
C ILE A 2 -12.00 82.05 32.56
N MET A 3 -11.51 80.93 33.10
CA MET A 3 -12.01 79.54 33.05
C MET A 3 -13.49 79.39 33.37
N LYS A 4 -14.11 78.30 32.88
CA LYS A 4 -14.96 77.41 33.70
C LYS A 4 -14.77 75.93 33.31
N LYS A 5 -14.27 75.15 34.27
CA LYS A 5 -14.19 73.67 34.32
C LYS A 5 -15.58 73.03 34.26
N LYS A 6 -15.69 71.84 33.64
CA LYS A 6 -16.38 70.66 34.20
C LYS A 6 -15.66 69.37 33.75
N VAL A 7 -15.59 68.41 34.67
CA VAL A 7 -14.81 67.17 34.70
C VAL A 7 -15.68 65.97 34.26
N LEU A 8 -15.06 64.92 33.70
CA LEU A 8 -15.33 63.45 33.81
C LEU A 8 -14.87 62.79 32.48
N ILE A 9 -13.73 62.10 32.38
CA ILE A 9 -13.38 60.73 32.85
C ILE A 9 -14.28 59.64 32.21
N ILE A 10 -13.77 58.88 31.23
CA ILE A 10 -13.59 57.39 31.23
C ILE A 10 -13.32 56.82 29.82
N CYS A 11 -12.44 55.80 29.82
CA CYS A 11 -12.12 54.74 28.86
C CYS A 11 -13.13 54.42 27.74
N GLY A 12 -12.73 53.93 26.57
CA GLY A 12 -11.39 53.48 26.19
C GLY A 12 -11.34 52.72 24.88
N ILE A 13 -10.09 52.37 24.53
CA ILE A 13 -9.64 51.16 23.85
C ILE A 13 -10.25 50.99 22.44
N THR A 14 -9.70 51.69 21.44
CA THR A 14 -8.53 51.27 20.65
C THR A 14 -8.79 49.93 19.94
N ALA A 15 -8.89 50.03 18.62
CA ALA A 15 -9.06 48.95 17.66
C ALA A 15 -8.29 47.69 18.06
N MET A 16 -9.05 46.62 18.31
CA MET A 16 -8.51 45.29 18.57
C MET A 16 -7.79 44.77 17.33
N LEU A 17 -6.49 44.54 17.50
CA LEU A 17 -5.80 43.30 17.13
C LEU A 17 -5.77 42.93 15.65
N LEU A 18 -4.96 43.66 14.88
CA LEU A 18 -4.21 43.07 13.76
C LEU A 18 -2.70 43.20 14.06
N ALA A 19 -2.27 42.53 15.13
CA ALA A 19 -0.86 42.25 15.37
C ALA A 19 -0.71 40.73 15.50
N GLY A 20 -0.91 40.04 14.37
CA GLY A 20 -0.26 38.75 14.18
C GLY A 20 1.23 39.00 14.05
N CYS A 21 1.94 39.08 15.19
CA CYS A 21 3.38 38.90 15.20
C CYS A 21 3.63 37.43 14.92
N THR A 22 3.55 37.00 13.65
CA THR A 22 4.29 35.82 13.25
C THR A 22 5.75 36.17 13.49
N LYS A 23 6.35 35.52 14.49
CA LYS A 23 7.80 35.57 14.66
C LYS A 23 8.33 34.87 13.42
N SER A 24 8.72 35.62 12.40
CA SER A 24 9.36 35.06 11.23
C SER A 24 10.67 34.45 11.72
N ASN A 25 10.66 33.14 11.95
CA ASN A 25 11.90 32.39 11.92
C ASN A 25 12.24 32.24 10.44
N ILE A 26 12.61 33.37 9.81
CA ILE A 26 13.33 33.34 8.54
C ILE A 26 14.62 32.62 8.91
N VAL A 27 14.76 31.40 8.41
CA VAL A 27 15.99 30.61 8.47
C VAL A 27 17.15 31.55 8.18
N THR A 28 17.96 31.85 9.19
CA THR A 28 19.18 32.66 9.08
C THR A 28 20.33 31.84 8.53
N GLY A 29 20.07 31.04 7.50
CA GLY A 29 21.06 30.37 6.67
C GLY A 29 20.88 30.89 5.25
N GLY A 30 21.95 31.02 4.47
CA GLY A 30 21.83 31.22 3.02
C GLY A 30 20.93 30.15 2.39
N PRO A 31 20.55 30.28 1.10
CA PRO A 31 19.71 29.27 0.43
C PRO A 31 20.30 27.90 0.75
N ALA A 32 19.48 27.02 1.36
CA ALA A 32 19.89 25.66 1.63
C ALA A 32 20.40 25.09 0.30
N GLU A 33 21.67 24.69 0.27
CA GLU A 33 22.23 24.12 -0.95
C GLU A 33 21.40 22.88 -1.29
N PRO A 34 20.86 22.79 -2.51
CA PRO A 34 20.09 21.62 -2.90
C PRO A 34 20.97 20.38 -2.79
N VAL A 35 20.52 19.39 -2.04
CA VAL A 35 21.14 18.08 -1.97
C VAL A 35 20.70 17.31 -3.21
N PHE A 36 21.64 17.01 -4.10
CA PHE A 36 21.39 16.25 -5.33
C PHE A 36 21.74 14.76 -5.20
N GLU A 37 22.32 14.35 -4.08
CA GLU A 37 22.66 12.96 -3.80
C GLU A 37 21.40 12.19 -3.40
N THR A 38 21.29 10.95 -3.87
CA THR A 38 20.23 10.05 -3.43
C THR A 38 20.41 9.75 -1.96
N GLN A 39 19.34 9.95 -1.20
CA GLN A 39 19.31 9.59 0.22
C GLN A 39 19.00 8.10 0.31
N GLU A 40 19.77 7.37 1.11
CA GLU A 40 19.61 5.93 1.30
C GLU A 40 19.00 5.63 2.68
N GLY A 41 18.31 4.50 2.80
CA GLY A 41 17.81 3.99 4.07
C GLY A 41 16.62 4.80 4.60
N ILE A 42 15.78 5.26 3.69
CA ILE A 42 14.52 5.92 4.03
C ILE A 42 13.62 4.87 4.71
N VAL A 43 13.07 5.24 5.87
CA VAL A 43 12.12 4.36 6.57
C VAL A 43 10.84 4.33 5.73
N LEU A 44 10.54 3.16 5.17
CA LEU A 44 9.35 2.95 4.35
C LEU A 44 8.07 3.13 5.19
N ASP A 45 7.13 3.88 4.64
CA ASP A 45 5.76 3.98 5.11
C ASP A 45 4.98 2.77 4.59
N TRP A 46 5.03 1.70 5.38
CA TRP A 46 4.29 0.47 5.08
C TRP A 46 2.78 0.68 5.02
N GLY A 47 2.23 1.62 5.80
CA GLY A 47 0.80 1.91 5.74
C GLY A 47 0.38 2.36 4.35
N GLN A 48 1.14 3.29 3.77
CA GLN A 48 0.93 3.73 2.39
C GLN A 48 1.10 2.59 1.38
N ILE A 49 2.16 1.77 1.50
CA ILE A 49 2.35 0.61 0.61
C ILE A 49 1.15 -0.34 0.68
N GLY A 50 0.58 -0.54 1.87
CA GLY A 50 -0.63 -1.36 2.03
C GLY A 50 -1.87 -0.75 1.37
N ASP A 51 -2.08 0.55 1.57
CA ASP A 51 -3.21 1.27 0.94
C ASP A 51 -3.11 1.21 -0.60
N ASP A 52 -1.91 1.40 -1.15
CA ASP A 52 -1.65 1.35 -2.59
C ASP A 52 -1.88 -0.07 -3.17
N LEU A 53 -1.48 -1.12 -2.43
CA LEU A 53 -1.76 -2.51 -2.80
C LEU A 53 -3.25 -2.84 -2.80
N ASP A 54 -3.98 -2.41 -1.77
CA ASP A 54 -5.41 -2.66 -1.67
C ASP A 54 -6.17 -1.92 -2.79
N GLU A 55 -5.77 -0.68 -3.11
CA GLU A 55 -6.33 0.09 -4.23
C GLU A 55 -6.03 -0.55 -5.59
N GLU A 56 -4.80 -1.03 -5.79
CA GLU A 56 -4.39 -1.61 -7.07
C GLU A 56 -5.05 -2.97 -7.31
N TYR A 57 -5.17 -3.84 -6.29
CA TYR A 57 -5.46 -5.26 -6.50
C TYR A 57 -6.82 -5.74 -5.99
N LEU A 58 -7.47 -5.06 -5.04
CA LEU A 58 -8.74 -5.51 -4.50
C LEU A 58 -9.91 -4.84 -5.22
N ASN A 59 -10.97 -5.63 -5.48
CA ASN A 59 -12.17 -5.17 -6.19
C ASN A 59 -11.89 -4.64 -7.62
N ASN A 60 -10.90 -5.21 -8.31
CA ASN A 60 -10.58 -4.88 -9.71
C ASN A 60 -10.93 -6.04 -10.67
N GLU A 61 -10.94 -5.76 -11.98
CA GLU A 61 -11.29 -6.74 -13.01
C GLU A 61 -10.13 -7.69 -13.37
N ASP A 62 -8.89 -7.30 -13.08
CA ASP A 62 -7.70 -8.09 -13.43
C ASP A 62 -7.47 -9.27 -12.46
N TYR A 63 -7.88 -9.10 -11.20
CA TYR A 63 -7.77 -10.09 -10.12
C TYR A 63 -9.11 -10.25 -9.38
N PRO A 64 -10.19 -10.69 -10.06
CA PRO A 64 -11.55 -10.71 -9.50
C PRO A 64 -11.73 -11.69 -8.34
N LYS A 65 -10.76 -12.59 -8.13
CA LYS A 65 -10.74 -13.55 -7.02
C LYS A 65 -9.85 -13.10 -5.87
N ALA A 66 -9.19 -11.95 -5.92
CA ALA A 66 -8.41 -11.44 -4.79
C ALA A 66 -9.35 -10.99 -3.66
N VAL A 67 -9.05 -11.42 -2.43
CA VAL A 67 -9.87 -11.12 -1.24
C VAL A 67 -9.14 -10.21 -0.28
N SER A 68 -7.86 -10.51 -0.01
CA SER A 68 -7.05 -9.65 0.86
C SER A 68 -5.56 -9.85 0.64
N ILE A 69 -4.81 -8.79 0.96
CA ILE A 69 -3.34 -8.76 0.98
C ILE A 69 -2.94 -8.45 2.43
N ASN A 70 -2.21 -9.36 3.06
CA ASN A 70 -1.74 -9.17 4.44
C ASN A 70 -0.23 -9.36 4.47
N TYR A 71 0.48 -8.43 5.09
CA TYR A 71 1.91 -8.52 5.24
C TYR A 71 2.39 -8.13 6.64
N SER A 72 3.56 -8.64 7.00
CA SER A 72 4.29 -8.27 8.22
C SER A 72 5.78 -8.20 7.89
N VAL A 73 6.41 -7.07 8.21
CA VAL A 73 7.84 -6.84 7.94
C VAL A 73 8.61 -6.85 9.25
N ASP A 74 9.69 -7.61 9.28
CA ASP A 74 10.67 -7.63 10.37
C ASP A 74 12.01 -7.10 9.84
N PRO A 75 12.33 -5.81 10.06
CA PRO A 75 13.56 -5.21 9.57
C PRO A 75 14.83 -5.77 10.22
N ASP A 76 14.73 -6.28 11.46
CA ASP A 76 15.87 -6.85 12.19
C ASP A 76 16.24 -8.22 11.64
N LYS A 77 15.22 -9.05 11.35
CA LYS A 77 15.42 -10.37 10.73
C LYS A 77 15.56 -10.31 9.21
N LYS A 78 15.26 -9.16 8.59
CA LYS A 78 15.20 -8.98 7.14
C LYS A 78 14.26 -9.99 6.50
N THR A 79 13.04 -10.05 7.04
CA THR A 79 11.98 -10.94 6.53
C THR A 79 10.70 -10.17 6.30
N ILE A 80 9.96 -10.57 5.26
CA ILE A 80 8.57 -10.19 5.03
C ILE A 80 7.72 -11.45 4.96
N ASP A 81 6.68 -11.51 5.79
CA ASP A 81 5.64 -12.53 5.71
C ASP A 81 4.49 -11.94 4.89
N LEU A 82 4.15 -12.57 3.76
CA LEU A 82 3.08 -12.17 2.85
C LEU A 82 2.03 -13.29 2.76
N THR A 83 0.79 -12.95 3.10
CA THR A 83 -0.36 -13.86 3.01
C THR A 83 -1.42 -13.25 2.12
N LEU A 84 -1.66 -13.90 0.99
CA LEU A 84 -2.65 -13.50 0.00
C LEU A 84 -3.85 -14.44 0.08
N MET A 85 -5.05 -13.88 0.20
CA MET A 85 -6.28 -14.66 0.23
C MET A 85 -7.04 -14.46 -1.07
N MET A 86 -7.59 -15.55 -1.58
CA MET A 86 -8.39 -15.55 -2.81
C MET A 86 -9.74 -16.25 -2.57
N ASN A 87 -10.73 -15.95 -3.39
CA ASN A 87 -12.00 -16.68 -3.38
C ASN A 87 -11.76 -18.15 -3.78
N ALA A 88 -12.67 -19.03 -3.36
CA ALA A 88 -12.75 -20.38 -3.89
C ALA A 88 -12.90 -20.33 -5.43
N GLY A 89 -12.45 -21.38 -6.11
CA GLY A 89 -12.35 -21.42 -7.57
C GLY A 89 -11.11 -20.76 -8.16
N ALA A 90 -10.24 -20.14 -7.35
CA ALA A 90 -8.93 -19.67 -7.80
C ALA A 90 -8.03 -20.83 -8.23
N THR A 91 -7.45 -20.73 -9.43
CA THR A 91 -6.50 -21.74 -9.91
C THR A 91 -5.10 -21.49 -9.35
N PRO A 92 -4.23 -22.52 -9.31
CA PRO A 92 -2.84 -22.32 -8.93
C PRO A 92 -2.10 -21.31 -9.81
N GLU A 93 -2.43 -21.23 -11.11
CA GLU A 93 -1.84 -20.26 -12.04
C GLU A 93 -2.29 -18.83 -11.73
N GLU A 94 -3.58 -18.61 -11.43
CA GLU A 94 -4.09 -17.31 -10.99
C GLU A 94 -3.42 -16.88 -9.68
N ALA A 95 -3.25 -17.80 -8.73
CA ALA A 95 -2.54 -17.55 -7.47
C ALA A 95 -1.08 -17.15 -7.67
N VAL A 96 -0.37 -17.82 -8.58
CA VAL A 96 1.02 -17.48 -8.92
C VAL A 96 1.09 -16.12 -9.62
N ALA A 97 0.18 -15.83 -10.55
CA ALA A 97 0.15 -14.55 -11.25
C ALA A 97 -0.09 -13.40 -10.27
N PHE A 98 -1.11 -13.54 -9.40
CA PHE A 98 -1.43 -12.57 -8.37
C PHE A 98 -0.26 -12.34 -7.41
N ALA A 99 0.35 -13.42 -6.91
CA ALA A 99 1.49 -13.30 -6.00
C ALA A 99 2.71 -12.63 -6.66
N ASN A 100 3.01 -12.94 -7.92
CA ASN A 100 4.09 -12.27 -8.64
C ASN A 100 3.82 -10.77 -8.79
N ALA A 101 2.59 -10.38 -9.09
CA ALA A 101 2.23 -8.98 -9.25
C ALA A 101 2.37 -8.22 -7.90
N VAL A 102 1.77 -8.75 -6.83
CA VAL A 102 1.84 -8.13 -5.49
C VAL A 102 3.27 -7.99 -4.99
N VAL A 103 4.11 -9.04 -5.14
CA VAL A 103 5.53 -8.97 -4.72
C VAL A 103 6.29 -7.90 -5.48
N ARG A 104 6.00 -7.71 -6.77
CA ARG A 104 6.64 -6.67 -7.59
C ARG A 104 6.17 -5.28 -7.20
N THR A 105 4.86 -5.07 -7.00
CA THR A 105 4.34 -3.79 -6.51
C THR A 105 4.91 -3.43 -5.14
N ILE A 106 5.04 -4.37 -4.19
CA ILE A 106 5.69 -4.10 -2.89
C ILE A 106 7.09 -3.52 -3.08
N ASN A 107 7.87 -4.08 -4.00
CA ASN A 107 9.20 -3.54 -4.29
C ASN A 107 9.13 -2.16 -4.94
N ASP A 108 8.25 -2.00 -5.91
CA ASP A 108 8.18 -0.79 -6.72
C ASP A 108 7.68 0.40 -5.88
N GLU A 109 6.74 0.18 -4.97
CA GLU A 109 6.34 1.17 -3.96
C GLU A 109 7.46 1.46 -2.96
N ALA A 110 8.24 0.46 -2.56
CA ALA A 110 9.44 0.71 -1.76
C ALA A 110 10.45 1.59 -2.52
N ALA A 111 10.62 1.39 -3.83
CA ALA A 111 11.50 2.19 -4.69
C ALA A 111 10.97 3.61 -4.97
N VAL A 112 9.65 3.81 -4.93
CA VAL A 112 9.03 5.16 -4.98
C VAL A 112 9.37 5.97 -3.73
N GLN A 113 9.43 5.32 -2.57
CA GLN A 113 9.73 5.99 -1.30
C GLN A 113 11.24 6.12 -1.03
N ASP A 114 12.01 5.08 -1.34
CA ASP A 114 13.47 5.06 -1.25
C ASP A 114 14.09 4.81 -2.63
N PHE A 115 14.52 5.90 -3.27
CA PHE A 115 15.13 5.86 -4.60
C PHE A 115 16.47 5.12 -4.68
N SER A 116 17.05 4.69 -3.55
CA SER A 116 18.20 3.77 -3.54
C SER A 116 17.81 2.32 -3.83
N ILE A 117 16.52 1.98 -3.73
CA ILE A 117 15.99 0.65 -4.06
C ILE A 117 15.77 0.55 -5.56
N GLU A 118 16.28 -0.53 -6.16
CA GLU A 118 16.03 -0.83 -7.57
C GLU A 118 14.57 -1.29 -7.80
N THR A 119 13.94 -0.81 -8.86
CA THR A 119 12.62 -1.30 -9.28
C THR A 119 12.69 -2.75 -9.77
N SER A 120 11.54 -3.42 -9.78
CA SER A 120 11.39 -4.78 -10.28
C SER A 120 11.59 -4.82 -11.80
N THR A 121 11.99 -5.99 -12.31
CA THR A 121 12.17 -6.25 -13.76
C THR A 121 11.68 -7.66 -14.07
N GLU A 122 11.49 -8.04 -15.33
CA GLU A 122 11.04 -9.40 -15.71
C GLU A 122 11.77 -10.53 -14.95
N ASP A 123 13.08 -10.37 -14.73
CA ASP A 123 13.94 -11.37 -14.08
C ASP A 123 14.27 -11.09 -12.59
N SER A 124 13.72 -10.03 -11.99
CA SER A 124 14.02 -9.64 -10.60
C SER A 124 12.81 -9.09 -9.86
N TYR A 125 12.63 -9.51 -8.61
CA TYR A 125 11.65 -8.90 -7.70
C TYR A 125 12.06 -7.51 -7.23
N GLY A 126 13.29 -7.07 -7.53
CA GLY A 126 13.79 -5.72 -7.27
C GLY A 126 14.68 -5.62 -6.03
N GLY A 127 15.09 -4.39 -5.72
CA GLY A 127 16.09 -4.05 -4.71
C GLY A 127 15.68 -4.41 -3.28
N PHE A 128 14.40 -4.27 -2.93
CA PHE A 128 13.92 -4.57 -1.58
C PHE A 128 14.14 -6.05 -1.24
N PHE A 129 13.83 -6.94 -2.19
CA PHE A 129 13.98 -8.38 -2.04
C PHE A 129 15.42 -8.87 -2.26
N GLN A 130 16.39 -7.99 -2.56
CA GLN A 130 17.81 -8.36 -2.46
C GLN A 130 18.24 -8.55 -1.01
N ASP A 131 17.65 -7.78 -0.09
CA ASP A 131 17.99 -7.83 1.33
C ASP A 131 16.97 -8.60 2.17
N TYR A 132 15.71 -8.69 1.73
CA TYR A 132 14.63 -9.32 2.48
C TYR A 132 14.27 -10.70 1.96
N THR A 133 14.19 -11.66 2.88
CA THR A 133 13.61 -12.99 2.62
C THR A 133 12.09 -12.89 2.64
N LEU A 134 11.42 -13.44 1.62
CA LEU A 134 9.97 -13.47 1.50
C LEU A 134 9.42 -14.83 1.94
N ASN A 135 8.50 -14.84 2.90
CA ASN A 135 7.66 -15.99 3.22
C ASN A 135 6.28 -15.74 2.62
N LEU A 136 5.89 -16.55 1.63
CA LEU A 136 4.69 -16.34 0.84
C LEU A 136 3.70 -17.49 1.04
N ILE A 137 2.47 -17.14 1.37
CA ILE A 137 1.31 -18.04 1.37
C ILE A 137 0.23 -17.44 0.47
N VAL A 138 -0.33 -18.26 -0.41
CA VAL A 138 -1.56 -17.94 -1.17
C VAL A 138 -2.56 -19.06 -0.96
N MET A 139 -3.78 -18.73 -0.57
CA MET A 139 -4.80 -19.72 -0.22
C MET A 139 -6.23 -19.19 -0.37
N PRO A 140 -7.23 -20.07 -0.40
CA PRO A 140 -8.62 -19.67 -0.30
C PRO A 140 -8.91 -18.93 1.03
N ASP A 141 -9.83 -17.96 1.00
CA ASP A 141 -10.27 -17.24 2.18
C ASP A 141 -10.79 -18.20 3.27
N GLY A 142 -10.51 -17.88 4.54
CA GLY A 142 -10.86 -18.70 5.69
C GLY A 142 -10.04 -19.99 5.87
N MET A 143 -9.10 -20.33 4.98
CA MET A 143 -8.37 -21.62 5.00
C MET A 143 -6.98 -21.57 5.65
N MET A 144 -6.76 -20.63 6.57
CA MET A 144 -5.50 -20.45 7.33
C MET A 144 -5.00 -21.73 8.02
N THR A 145 -5.90 -22.60 8.47
CA THR A 145 -5.53 -23.82 9.22
C THR A 145 -5.48 -25.08 8.36
N ASP A 146 -6.00 -25.03 7.13
CA ASP A 146 -6.04 -26.17 6.23
C ASP A 146 -5.02 -26.01 5.10
N LYS A 147 -3.80 -26.48 5.37
CA LYS A 147 -2.69 -26.41 4.40
C LYS A 147 -2.91 -27.26 3.15
N SER A 148 -3.90 -28.16 3.15
CA SER A 148 -4.14 -29.06 2.01
C SER A 148 -4.76 -28.34 0.80
N VAL A 149 -5.27 -27.13 1.00
CA VAL A 149 -5.86 -26.28 -0.06
C VAL A 149 -5.02 -25.04 -0.38
N TRP A 150 -3.83 -24.91 0.22
CA TRP A 150 -2.94 -23.78 -0.09
C TRP A 150 -2.42 -23.91 -1.53
N LEU A 151 -2.50 -22.81 -2.26
CA LEU A 151 -2.14 -22.74 -3.68
C LEU A 151 -0.64 -22.46 -3.84
N VAL A 152 -0.09 -21.60 -2.99
CA VAL A 152 1.36 -21.29 -2.91
C VAL A 152 1.78 -21.31 -1.45
N ASN A 153 2.94 -21.88 -1.16
CA ASN A 153 3.55 -21.88 0.17
C ASN A 153 5.07 -22.02 0.03
N MET A 154 5.78 -20.90 0.08
CA MET A 154 7.19 -20.82 -0.28
C MET A 154 7.94 -19.87 0.66
N THR A 155 9.23 -20.14 0.84
CA THR A 155 10.18 -19.15 1.35
C THR A 155 11.17 -18.85 0.23
N ILE A 156 11.21 -17.61 -0.24
CA ILE A 156 12.11 -17.13 -1.28
C ILE A 156 13.27 -16.40 -0.57
N PRO A 157 14.49 -16.97 -0.59
CA PRO A 157 15.64 -16.34 0.04
C PRO A 157 15.95 -14.96 -0.56
N ALA A 158 16.45 -14.05 0.26
CA ALA A 158 16.93 -12.74 -0.18
C ALA A 158 17.90 -12.86 -1.37
N GLY A 159 17.65 -12.09 -2.43
CA GLY A 159 18.45 -12.04 -3.65
C GLY A 159 18.37 -13.26 -4.57
N SER A 160 17.51 -14.24 -4.29
CA SER A 160 17.44 -15.45 -5.12
C SER A 160 16.66 -15.25 -6.43
N ASN A 161 15.67 -14.35 -6.43
CA ASN A 161 14.68 -14.20 -7.51
C ASN A 161 14.07 -15.56 -7.93
N GLU A 162 13.94 -16.49 -6.98
CA GLU A 162 13.34 -17.79 -7.21
C GLU A 162 11.87 -17.61 -7.64
N ALA A 163 11.52 -18.20 -8.79
CA ALA A 163 10.18 -18.07 -9.34
C ALA A 163 9.13 -18.63 -8.37
N ILE A 164 8.07 -17.85 -8.13
CA ILE A 164 6.90 -18.33 -7.41
C ILE A 164 6.24 -19.47 -8.21
N VAL A 165 6.07 -20.62 -7.57
CA VAL A 165 5.44 -21.81 -8.13
C VAL A 165 4.33 -22.33 -7.23
N PRO A 166 3.35 -23.05 -7.78
CA PRO A 166 2.33 -23.70 -6.97
C PRO A 166 2.91 -24.72 -5.99
N VAL A 167 2.17 -24.98 -4.91
CA VAL A 167 2.38 -26.20 -4.11
C VAL A 167 2.21 -27.43 -4.99
N GLU A 168 3.10 -28.41 -4.87
CA GLU A 168 3.01 -29.65 -5.63
C GLU A 168 1.67 -30.36 -5.35
N GLY A 169 0.86 -30.56 -6.40
CA GLY A 169 -0.47 -31.16 -6.27
C GLY A 169 -1.54 -30.24 -5.69
N ALA A 170 -1.33 -28.92 -5.72
CA ALA A 170 -2.35 -27.93 -5.38
C ALA A 170 -3.69 -28.22 -6.08
N LYS A 171 -4.78 -28.07 -5.34
CA LYS A 171 -6.13 -28.33 -5.83
C LYS A 171 -6.93 -27.04 -5.78
N VAL A 172 -7.77 -26.87 -6.78
CA VAL A 172 -8.81 -25.83 -6.75
C VAL A 172 -9.83 -26.23 -5.71
N MET A 173 -10.10 -25.34 -4.77
CA MET A 173 -11.26 -25.47 -3.90
C MET A 173 -12.49 -25.10 -4.70
N GLU A 174 -13.47 -26.00 -4.79
CA GLU A 174 -14.73 -25.71 -5.46
C GLU A 174 -15.47 -24.57 -4.74
N PRO A 175 -16.02 -23.59 -5.47
CA PRO A 175 -16.83 -22.53 -4.87
C PRO A 175 -18.08 -23.14 -4.23
N THR A 176 -18.52 -22.50 -3.15
CA THR A 176 -19.83 -22.82 -2.56
C THR A 176 -20.93 -22.14 -3.37
N SER A 177 -22.15 -22.68 -3.35
CA SER A 177 -23.29 -22.12 -4.09
C SER A 177 -23.66 -20.67 -3.73
N ALA A 178 -23.13 -20.14 -2.61
CA ALA A 178 -23.29 -18.74 -2.21
C ALA A 178 -22.24 -17.80 -2.82
N GLU A 179 -21.08 -18.32 -3.22
CA GLU A 179 -20.01 -17.56 -3.88
C GLU A 179 -20.23 -17.50 -5.39
N GLU A 180 -20.92 -18.48 -5.97
CA GLU A 180 -21.35 -18.48 -7.37
C GLU A 180 -22.36 -17.34 -7.65
N ASP A 181 -23.28 -17.08 -6.73
CA ASP A 181 -24.34 -16.06 -6.86
C ASP A 181 -23.79 -14.62 -6.81
N MET A 182 -22.67 -14.40 -6.10
CA MET A 182 -21.99 -13.09 -6.05
C MET A 182 -21.13 -12.80 -7.29
N GLY A 183 -20.89 -13.78 -8.16
CA GLY A 183 -20.12 -13.63 -9.40
C GLY A 183 -20.96 -13.27 -10.63
N GLU A 184 -22.29 -13.32 -10.54
CA GLU A 184 -23.21 -13.06 -11.67
C GLU A 184 -23.82 -11.64 -11.69
N GLU A 185 -23.60 -10.79 -10.68
CA GLU A 185 -24.11 -9.40 -10.67
C GLU A 185 -23.24 -8.45 -11.52
N VAL A 186 -23.02 -8.77 -12.80
CA VAL A 186 -22.62 -7.81 -13.83
C VAL A 186 -23.48 -8.05 -15.09
N GLU A 187 -24.80 -7.89 -14.96
CA GLU A 187 -25.70 -7.80 -16.11
C GLU A 187 -26.24 -6.38 -16.30
N ASP A 188 -25.77 -5.77 -17.40
CA ASP A 188 -26.56 -5.04 -18.38
C ASP A 188 -27.43 -3.87 -17.87
N SER A 189 -26.83 -2.70 -17.69
CA SER A 189 -27.58 -1.44 -17.86
C SER A 189 -27.68 -1.12 -19.35
N GLY A 190 -28.63 -1.76 -20.02
CA GLY A 190 -29.00 -1.44 -21.38
C GLY A 190 -29.52 0.00 -21.52
N GLU A 191 -29.15 0.66 -22.61
CA GLU A 191 -29.96 1.71 -23.22
C GLU A 191 -30.01 1.46 -24.73
N GLU A 192 -31.03 0.70 -25.15
CA GLU A 192 -31.65 0.93 -26.45
C GLU A 192 -32.26 2.33 -26.45
N SER A 193 -31.83 3.19 -27.36
CA SER A 193 -32.69 4.27 -27.86
C SER A 193 -32.64 4.27 -29.38
N GLN A 194 -33.70 3.70 -29.95
CA GLN A 194 -34.15 3.91 -31.32
C GLN A 194 -34.56 5.37 -31.48
N GLU A 195 -34.07 6.05 -32.53
CA GLU A 195 -34.85 6.86 -33.49
C GLU A 195 -34.02 7.15 -34.75
#